data_AF-A0A952FGE2-F1
#
_entry.id   AF-A0A952FGE2-F1
#
_cell.length_a   1.000
_cell.length_b   1.000
_cell.length_c   1.000
_cell.angle_alpha   90.00
_cell.angle_beta   90.00
_cell.angle_gamma   90.00
#
_symmetry.space_group_name_H-M   'P 1'
#
loop_
_entity.id
_entity.type
_entity.pdbx_description
1 polymer ?
#
loop_
_entity_poly.entity_id
_entity_poly.type
_entity_poly.pdbx_seq_one_letter_code
_entity_poly.pdbx_strand_id
1 'polypeptide(L)'
;PRGQWEAAKACNLTAGQSWRHVILPQAIPPMLPALANYFIAMFKETPLLSAITVLELMNQARSVANFNYRYLEPMTLVGAFFLVISLIAVVGLRYLERRFRPLR
;
A
#
# COMPACT_ATOMS: atom_id res chain seq x y z
N PRO A 1 -6.36 24.27 15.51
CA PRO A 1 -6.79 24.96 16.75
C PRO A 1 -5.60 25.35 17.65
N ARG A 2 -5.13 26.60 17.54
CA ARG A 2 -4.08 27.16 18.42
C ARG A 2 -4.50 27.20 19.90
N GLY A 3 -5.79 27.43 20.16
CA GLY A 3 -6.34 27.49 21.53
C GLY A 3 -6.24 26.19 22.34
N GLN A 4 -6.19 25.01 21.71
CA GLN A 4 -6.02 23.73 22.43
C GLN A 4 -4.61 23.60 23.02
N TRP A 5 -3.61 24.17 22.35
CA TRP A 5 -2.22 24.20 22.84
C TRP A 5 -2.03 25.23 23.94
N GLU A 6 -2.69 26.37 23.82
CA GLU A 6 -2.69 27.42 24.84
C GLU A 6 -3.45 26.98 26.10
N ALA A 7 -4.59 26.29 25.95
CA ALA A 7 -5.33 25.70 27.06
C ALA A 7 -4.54 24.59 27.78
N ALA A 8 -3.84 23.74 27.03
CA ALA A 8 -3.00 22.70 27.63
C ALA A 8 -1.82 23.30 28.43
N LYS A 9 -1.22 24.40 27.94
CA LYS A 9 -0.23 25.17 28.70
C LYS A 9 -0.83 25.85 29.93
N ALA A 10 -2.03 26.41 29.83
CA ALA A 10 -2.73 27.04 30.95
C ALA A 10 -3.10 26.03 32.06
N CYS A 11 -3.40 24.77 31.69
CA CYS A 11 -3.62 23.67 32.63
C CYS A 11 -2.32 23.02 33.16
N ASN A 12 -1.14 23.62 32.90
CA ASN A 12 0.16 23.10 33.34
C ASN A 12 0.45 21.65 32.87
N LEU A 13 -0.11 21.23 31.73
CA LEU A 13 0.15 19.91 31.15
C LEU A 13 1.55 19.88 30.53
N THR A 14 2.29 18.80 30.80
CA THR A 14 3.56 18.55 30.11
C THR A 14 3.33 18.27 28.63
N ALA A 15 4.33 18.52 27.78
CA ALA A 15 4.21 18.34 26.32
C ALA A 15 3.71 16.92 25.95
N GLY A 16 4.19 15.88 26.64
CA GLY A 16 3.74 14.51 26.43
C GLY A 16 2.26 14.27 26.82
N GLN A 17 1.80 14.88 27.92
CA GLN A 17 0.40 14.79 28.34
C GLN A 17 -0.53 15.50 27.36
N SER A 18 -0.14 16.68 26.88
CA SER A 18 -0.89 17.45 25.88
C SER A 18 -1.06 16.67 24.58
N TRP A 19 0.02 16.04 24.10
CA TRP A 19 -0.05 15.19 22.90
C TRP A 19 -1.00 14.00 23.10
N ARG A 20 -0.86 13.25 24.20
CA ARG A 20 -1.60 12.02 24.43
C ARG A 20 -3.09 12.24 24.74
N HIS A 21 -3.44 13.29 25.49
CA HIS A 21 -4.81 13.49 25.98
C HIS A 21 -5.61 14.54 25.21
N VAL A 22 -4.95 15.46 24.52
CA VAL A 22 -5.63 16.57 23.82
C VAL A 22 -5.49 16.43 22.32
N ILE A 23 -4.26 16.37 21.82
CA ILE A 23 -3.98 16.55 20.39
C ILE A 23 -4.21 15.26 19.58
N LEU A 24 -3.61 14.14 19.98
CA LEU A 24 -3.78 12.84 19.31
C LEU A 24 -5.26 12.39 19.23
N PRO A 25 -6.03 12.35 20.33
CA PRO A 25 -7.40 11.86 20.27
C PRO A 25 -8.34 12.77 19.45
N GLN A 26 -8.00 14.05 19.29
CA GLN A 26 -8.77 14.97 18.43
C GLN A 26 -8.34 14.89 16.95
N ALA A 27 -7.06 14.63 16.68
CA ALA A 27 -6.52 14.61 15.31
C ALA A 27 -6.73 13.26 14.59
N ILE A 28 -6.74 12.14 15.32
CA ILE A 28 -6.86 10.80 14.74
C ILE A 28 -8.24 10.54 14.09
N PRO A 29 -9.39 10.80 14.75
CA PRO A 29 -10.71 10.50 14.19
C PRO A 29 -11.01 11.15 12.82
N PRO A 30 -10.68 12.42 12.55
CA PRO A 30 -10.91 13.01 11.22
C PRO A 30 -9.89 12.57 10.16
N MET A 31 -8.68 12.14 10.55
CA MET A 31 -7.68 11.63 9.61
C MET A 31 -7.98 10.19 9.16
N LEU A 32 -8.62 9.38 10.01
CA LEU A 32 -8.94 7.97 9.69
C LEU A 32 -9.80 7.81 8.42
N PRO A 33 -10.91 8.55 8.22
CA PRO A 33 -11.70 8.50 6.99
C PRO A 33 -10.89 8.89 5.74
N ALA A 34 -10.04 9.91 5.85
CA ALA A 34 -9.19 10.36 4.76
C ALA A 34 -8.15 9.30 4.39
N LEU A 35 -7.49 8.70 5.40
CA LEU A 35 -6.54 7.61 5.21
C LEU A 35 -7.20 6.37 4.60
N ALA A 36 -8.40 6.01 5.05
CA ALA A 36 -9.16 4.90 4.48
C ALA A 36 -9.50 5.16 3.01
N ASN A 37 -9.91 6.38 2.67
CA ASN A 37 -10.20 6.75 1.29
C ASN A 37 -8.93 6.71 0.40
N TYR A 38 -7.81 7.23 0.89
CA TYR A 38 -6.52 7.14 0.19
C TYR A 38 -6.06 5.70 0.00
N PHE A 39 -6.25 4.87 1.02
CA PHE A 39 -5.90 3.45 0.97
C PHE A 39 -6.73 2.71 -0.08
N ILE A 40 -8.05 2.96 -0.15
CA ILE A 40 -8.92 2.40 -1.18
C ILE A 40 -8.51 2.88 -2.57
N ALA A 41 -8.16 4.17 -2.73
CA ALA A 41 -7.68 4.70 -4.00
C ALA A 41 -6.38 4.02 -4.45
N MET A 42 -5.39 3.89 -3.56
CA MET A 42 -4.14 3.18 -3.86
C MET A 42 -4.39 1.70 -4.23
N PHE A 43 -5.35 1.04 -3.57
CA PHE A 43 -5.75 -0.32 -3.90
C PHE A 43 -6.31 -0.46 -5.32
N LYS A 44 -6.92 0.59 -5.90
CA LYS A 44 -7.40 0.58 -7.28
C LYS A 44 -6.27 0.79 -8.29
N GLU A 45 -5.27 1.59 -7.93
CA GLU A 45 -4.12 1.87 -8.80
C GLU A 45 -3.11 0.71 -8.84
N THR A 46 -3.05 -0.12 -7.78
CA THR A 46 -2.05 -1.21 -7.69
C THR A 46 -2.24 -2.30 -8.77
N PRO A 47 -3.46 -2.82 -9.03
CA PRO A 47 -3.70 -3.77 -10.13
C PRO A 47 -3.42 -3.18 -11.51
N LEU A 48 -3.72 -1.89 -11.71
CA LEU A 48 -3.45 -1.20 -12.98
C LEU A 48 -1.93 -1.13 -13.23
N LEU A 49 -1.15 -0.73 -12.23
CA LEU A 49 0.31 -0.68 -12.30
C LEU A 49 0.92 -2.08 -12.51
N SER A 50 0.36 -3.09 -11.83
CA SER A 50 0.77 -4.49 -12.02
C SER A 50 0.46 -5.02 -13.42
N ALA A 51 -0.64 -4.62 -14.06
CA ALA A 51 -0.96 -5.03 -15.43
C ALA A 51 0.00 -4.39 -16.45
N ILE A 52 0.34 -3.10 -16.27
CA ILE A 52 1.29 -2.37 -17.13
C ILE A 52 2.68 -3.01 -17.08
N THR A 53 3.19 -3.28 -15.89
CA THR A 53 4.51 -3.89 -15.69
C THR A 53 4.62 -5.29 -16.31
N VAL A 54 3.54 -6.07 -16.29
CA VAL A 54 3.49 -7.38 -16.97
C VAL A 54 3.56 -7.23 -18.48
N LEU A 55 2.85 -6.26 -19.05
CA LEU A 55 2.89 -5.98 -20.48
C LEU A 55 4.30 -5.55 -20.93
N GLU A 56 4.96 -4.69 -20.15
CA GLU A 56 6.35 -4.28 -20.39
C GLU A 56 7.33 -5.46 -20.34
N LEU A 57 7.21 -6.33 -19.34
CA LEU A 57 7.99 -7.56 -19.21
C LEU A 57 7.78 -8.50 -20.41
N MET A 58 6.53 -8.66 -20.86
CA MET A 58 6.21 -9.48 -22.02
C MET A 58 6.83 -8.93 -23.30
N ASN A 59 6.82 -7.60 -23.47
CA ASN A 59 7.42 -6.92 -24.62
C ASN A 59 8.95 -7.06 -24.61
N GLN A 60 9.59 -6.91 -23.45
CA GLN A 60 11.03 -7.16 -23.29
C GLN A 60 11.39 -8.61 -23.61
N ALA A 61 10.63 -9.59 -23.09
CA ALA A 61 10.89 -10.99 -23.37
C ALA A 61 10.71 -11.35 -24.85
N ARG A 62 9.72 -10.75 -25.54
CA ARG A 62 9.57 -10.88 -27.00
C ARG A 62 10.76 -10.28 -27.74
N SER A 63 11.27 -9.12 -27.30
CA SER A 63 12.47 -8.51 -27.88
C SER A 63 13.67 -9.47 -27.79
N VAL A 64 13.97 -9.97 -26.59
CA VAL A 64 15.07 -10.92 -26.34
C VAL A 64 14.88 -12.23 -27.11
N ALA A 65 13.65 -12.73 -27.18
CA ALA A 65 13.31 -13.93 -27.94
C ALA A 65 13.54 -13.76 -29.45
N ASN A 66 13.19 -12.59 -30.00
CA ASN A 66 13.44 -12.26 -31.41
C ASN A 66 14.95 -12.15 -31.71
N PHE A 67 15.74 -11.58 -30.79
CA PHE A 67 17.20 -11.49 -30.95
C PHE A 67 17.91 -12.84 -30.91
N ASN A 68 17.45 -13.76 -30.05
CA ASN A 68 18.11 -15.05 -29.84
C ASN A 68 17.46 -16.22 -30.60
N TYR A 69 16.35 -15.99 -31.31
CA TYR A 69 15.48 -17.01 -31.92
C TYR A 69 15.00 -18.12 -30.97
N ARG A 70 15.19 -17.96 -29.66
CA ARG A 70 14.78 -18.88 -28.59
C ARG A 70 13.60 -18.26 -27.87
N TYR A 71 12.39 -18.68 -28.23
CA TYR A 71 11.15 -18.13 -27.69
C TYR A 71 10.69 -18.82 -26.39
N LEU A 72 11.07 -20.08 -26.19
CA LEU A 72 10.63 -20.87 -25.04
C LEU A 72 11.24 -20.37 -23.72
N GLU A 73 12.54 -20.08 -23.69
CA GLU A 73 13.24 -19.63 -22.48
C GLU A 73 12.76 -18.27 -21.95
N PRO A 74 12.64 -17.20 -22.78
CA PRO A 74 12.16 -15.90 -22.30
C PRO A 74 10.69 -15.92 -21.88
N MET A 75 9.83 -16.62 -22.63
CA MET A 75 8.40 -16.69 -22.30
C MET A 75 8.13 -17.48 -21.01
N THR A 76 8.84 -18.59 -20.79
CA THR A 76 8.73 -19.36 -19.55
C THR A 76 9.26 -18.60 -18.35
N LEU A 77 10.37 -17.86 -18.50
CA LEU A 77 10.91 -16.99 -17.44
C LEU A 77 9.93 -15.88 -17.03
N VAL A 78 9.28 -15.22 -17.99
CA VAL A 78 8.25 -14.19 -17.66
C VAL A 78 7.06 -14.82 -16.95
N GLY A 79 6.58 -15.98 -17.41
CA GLY A 79 5.52 -16.72 -16.75
C GLY A 79 5.87 -17.09 -15.30
N ALA A 80 7.10 -17.58 -15.08
CA ALA A 80 7.60 -17.91 -13.74
C ALA A 80 7.72 -16.67 -12.85
N PHE A 81 8.27 -15.56 -13.35
CA PHE A 81 8.34 -14.30 -12.62
C PHE A 81 6.96 -13.79 -12.21
N PHE A 82 6.00 -13.84 -13.13
CA PHE A 82 4.64 -13.43 -12.85
C PHE A 82 3.98 -14.32 -11.80
N LEU A 83 4.19 -15.63 -11.86
CA LEU A 83 3.71 -16.57 -10.86
C LEU A 83 4.28 -16.23 -9.48
N VAL A 84 5.58 -16.00 -9.37
CA VAL A 84 6.23 -15.62 -8.09
C VAL A 84 5.65 -14.33 -7.51
N ILE A 85 5.53 -13.27 -8.33
CA ILE A 85 4.97 -11.99 -7.89
C ILE A 85 3.51 -12.14 -7.47
N SER A 86 2.72 -12.87 -8.25
CA SER A 86 1.31 -13.16 -7.95
C SER A 86 1.17 -13.90 -6.62
N LEU A 87 2.02 -14.88 -6.36
CA LEU A 87 2.00 -15.67 -5.13
C LEU A 87 2.35 -14.81 -3.90
N ILE A 88 3.36 -13.95 -4.01
CA ILE A 88 3.73 -12.98 -2.96
C ILE A 88 2.57 -12.02 -2.69
N ALA A 89 1.95 -11.48 -3.75
CA ALA A 89 0.82 -10.57 -3.62
C ALA A 89 -0.38 -11.22 -2.93
N VAL A 90 -0.73 -12.46 -3.31
CA VAL A 90 -1.83 -13.22 -2.69
C VAL A 90 -1.53 -13.51 -1.21
N VAL A 91 -0.30 -13.90 -0.87
CA VAL A 91 0.10 -14.14 0.52
C VAL A 91 0.07 -12.85 1.33
N GLY A 92 0.59 -11.75 0.78
CA GLY A 92 0.56 -10.43 1.41
C GLY A 92 -0.86 -9.93 1.65
N LEU A 93 -1.74 -10.09 0.67
CA LEU A 93 -3.16 -9.73 0.78
C LEU A 93 -3.85 -10.56 1.86
N ARG A 94 -3.65 -11.89 1.86
CA ARG A 94 -4.21 -12.78 2.90
C ARG A 94 -3.69 -12.46 4.30
N TYR A 95 -2.43 -12.06 4.42
CA TYR A 95 -1.86 -11.61 5.70
C TYR A 95 -2.52 -10.31 6.17
N LEU A 96 -2.72 -9.36 5.26
CA LEU A 96 -3.38 -8.10 5.54
C LEU A 96 -4.86 -8.30 5.92
N GLU A 97 -5.60 -9.14 5.19
CA GLU A 97 -6.99 -9.50 5.49
C GLU A 97 -7.11 -10.13 6.88
N ARG A 98 -6.22 -11.05 7.24
CA ARG A 98 -6.20 -11.65 8.59
C ARG A 98 -5.93 -10.62 9.68
N ARG A 99 -5.13 -9.58 9.40
CA ARG A 99 -4.80 -8.51 10.36
C ARG A 99 -5.91 -7.47 10.49
N PHE A 100 -6.63 -7.18 9.41
CA PHE A 100 -7.59 -6.07 9.34
C PHE A 100 -9.05 -6.49 9.26
N ARG A 101 -9.40 -7.79 9.30
CA ARG A 101 -10.79 -8.26 9.31
C ARG A 101 -11.57 -7.53 10.42
N PRO A 102 -12.48 -6.59 10.08
CA PRO A 102 -13.47 -6.15 11.02
C PRO A 102 -14.37 -7.36 11.24
N LEU A 103 -14.58 -7.75 12.49
CA LEU A 103 -15.68 -8.61 12.86
C LEU A 103 -16.95 -7.92 12.33
N ARG A 104 -17.49 -8.41 11.22
CA ARG A 104 -18.89 -8.23 10.87
C ARG A 104 -19.72 -9.08 11.82
#